data_AF-A0AAJ2B4S0-F1
#
_entry.id   AF-A0AAJ2B4S0-F1
#
_cell.length_a   1.000
_cell.length_b   1.000
_cell.length_c   1.000
_cell.angle_alpha   90.00
_cell.angle_beta   90.00
_cell.angle_gamma   90.00
#
_symmetry.space_group_name_H-M   'P 1'
#
loop_
_entity.id
_entity.type
_entity.pdbx_description
1 polymer ?
#
loop_
_entity_poly.entity_id
_entity_poly.type
_entity_poly.pdbx_seq_one_letter_code
_entity_poly.pdbx_strand_id
1 'polypeptide(L)' 'MRKKRLPARDVNLAFAAAAEALALICRLRRIDAADLPAHDVDALLDIAFEEAAQQAAARRTKAHRAG' A
#
# COMPACT_ATOMS: atom_id res chain seq x y z
N MET A 1 -12.44 -17.70 -9.06
CA MET A 1 -11.48 -16.65 -9.45
C MET A 1 -10.14 -16.93 -8.76
N ARG A 2 -9.04 -17.14 -9.51
CA ARG A 2 -7.71 -17.35 -8.90
C ARG A 2 -7.21 -16.01 -8.33
N LYS A 3 -7.13 -15.88 -7.01
CA LYS A 3 -6.49 -14.75 -6.34
C LYS A 3 -5.01 -14.74 -6.74
N LYS A 4 -4.62 -13.89 -7.69
CA LYS A 4 -3.21 -13.71 -8.07
C LYS A 4 -2.51 -13.10 -6.86
N ARG A 5 -1.68 -13.90 -6.18
CA ARG A 5 -0.81 -13.39 -5.11
C ARG A 5 0.12 -12.35 -5.72
N LEU A 6 0.23 -11.19 -5.08
CA LEU A 6 1.16 -10.14 -5.51
C LEU A 6 2.60 -10.68 -5.44
N PRO A 7 3.46 -10.34 -6.41
CA PRO A 7 4.89 -10.63 -6.34
C PRO A 7 5.49 -10.04 -5.05
N ALA A 8 6.44 -10.74 -4.42
CA ALA A 8 7.03 -10.32 -3.14
C ALA A 8 7.60 -8.88 -3.18
N ARG A 9 8.15 -8.47 -4.33
CA ARG A 9 8.63 -7.10 -4.55
C ARG A 9 7.52 -6.06 -4.47
N ASP A 10 6.36 -6.36 -5.05
CA ASP A 10 5.21 -5.45 -5.05
C ASP A 10 4.58 -5.36 -3.66
N VAL A 11 4.60 -6.46 -2.89
CA VAL A 11 4.21 -6.48 -1.49
C VAL A 11 5.11 -5.58 -0.63
N ASN A 12 6.43 -5.66 -0.80
CA ASN A 12 7.37 -4.83 -0.04
C ASN A 12 7.22 -3.33 -0.37
N LEU A 13 6.99 -3.00 -1.65
CA LEU A 13 6.72 -1.61 -2.05
C LEU A 13 5.41 -1.10 -1.45
N ALA A 14 4.37 -1.94 -1.39
CA ALA A 14 3.11 -1.59 -0.76
C ALA A 14 3.27 -1.32 0.73
N PHE A 15 4.00 -2.19 1.44
CA PHE A 15 4.30 -2.01 2.86
C PHE A 15 5.10 -0.73 3.13
N ALA A 16 6.10 -0.42 2.30
CA ALA A 16 6.87 0.82 2.43
C ALA A 16 5.98 2.07 2.24
N ALA A 17 5.14 2.07 1.20
CA ALA A 17 4.20 3.16 0.96
C ALA A 17 3.18 3.31 2.11
N ALA A 18 2.69 2.20 2.65
CA ALA A 18 1.79 2.20 3.80
C ALA A 18 2.44 2.80 5.05
N ALA A 19 3.69 2.39 5.33
CA ALA A 19 4.46 2.91 6.46
C ALA A 19 4.73 4.42 6.31
N GLU A 20 5.04 4.90 5.11
CA GLU A 20 5.21 6.33 4.84
C GLU A 20 3.90 7.12 5.03
N ALA A 21 2.77 6.58 4.55
CA ALA A 21 1.46 7.19 4.73
C ALA A 21 1.06 7.26 6.21
N LEU A 22 1.26 6.17 6.96
CA LEU A 22 1.03 6.13 8.40
C LEU A 22 1.90 7.14 9.14
N ALA A 23 3.21 7.20 8.82
CA ALA A 23 4.13 8.15 9.43
C ALA A 23 3.78 9.61 9.10
N LEU A 24 3.22 9.88 7.91
CA LEU A 24 2.71 11.21 7.56
C LEU A 24 1.47 11.57 8.39
N ILE A 25 0.50 10.66 8.51
CA ILE A 25 -0.72 10.87 9.30
C ILE A 25 -0.40 11.10 10.77
N CYS A 26 0.48 10.29 11.35
CA CYS A 26 0.95 10.43 12.73
C CYS A 26 1.57 11.81 12.95
N ARG A 27 2.44 12.27 12.03
CA ARG A 27 3.03 13.62 12.08
C ARG A 27 2.00 14.74 11.96
N LEU A 28 1.04 14.63 11.03
CA LEU A 28 0.01 15.64 10.82
C LEU A 28 -0.93 15.76 12.03
N ARG A 29 -1.22 14.65 12.70
CA ARG A 29 -2.08 14.60 13.88
C ARG A 29 -1.35 14.78 15.20
N ARG A 30 0.00 14.83 15.19
CA ARG A 30 0.85 14.84 16.38
C ARG A 30 0.52 13.70 17.36
N ILE A 31 0.35 12.51 16.83
CA ILE A 31 0.10 11.27 17.59
C ILE A 31 1.16 10.24 17.24
N ASP A 32 1.45 9.32 18.15
CA ASP A 32 2.30 8.19 17.84
C ASP A 32 1.50 7.13 17.07
N ALA A 33 2.19 6.32 16.25
CA ALA A 33 1.57 5.16 15.64
C ALA A 33 1.12 4.14 16.70
N ALA A 34 1.80 4.11 17.86
CA ALA A 34 1.39 3.31 19.01
C ALA A 34 0.05 3.78 19.63
N ASP A 35 -0.35 5.02 19.39
CA ASP A 35 -1.60 5.59 19.89
C ASP A 35 -2.77 5.38 18.92
N LEU A 36 -2.50 4.90 17.69
CA LEU A 36 -3.57 4.57 16.75
C LEU A 36 -4.27 3.27 17.15
N PRO A 37 -5.62 3.24 17.11
CA PRO A 37 -6.36 1.99 17.17
C PRO A 37 -5.90 1.03 16.07
N ALA A 38 -5.80 -0.26 16.41
CA ALA A 38 -5.38 -1.28 15.43
C ALA A 38 -6.25 -1.27 14.16
N HIS A 39 -7.55 -1.00 14.29
CA HIS A 39 -8.46 -0.93 13.14
C HIS A 39 -8.14 0.23 12.18
N ASP A 40 -7.60 1.35 12.67
CA ASP A 40 -7.19 2.48 11.83
C ASP A 40 -5.90 2.16 11.09
N VAL A 41 -4.96 1.47 11.75
CA VAL A 41 -3.73 0.99 11.10
C VAL A 41 -4.06 -0.03 10.01
N ASP A 42 -4.95 -0.98 10.30
CA ASP A 42 -5.40 -1.98 9.32
C ASP A 42 -6.05 -1.32 8.09
N ALA A 43 -6.91 -0.31 8.29
CA ALA A 43 -7.53 0.44 7.19
C ALA A 43 -6.49 1.15 6.31
N LEU A 44 -5.43 1.71 6.92
CA LEU A 44 -4.35 2.36 6.16
C LEU A 44 -3.52 1.36 5.37
N LEU A 45 -3.26 0.17 5.93
CA LEU A 45 -2.58 -0.91 5.23
C LEU A 45 -3.42 -1.40 4.04
N ASP A 46 -4.73 -1.59 4.22
CA ASP A 46 -5.64 -2.02 3.15
C ASP A 46 -5.64 -1.05 1.97
N ILE A 47 -5.75 0.26 2.23
CA ILE A 47 -5.69 1.30 1.20
C ILE A 47 -4.35 1.24 0.46
N ALA A 48 -3.23 1.13 1.18
CA ALA A 48 -1.91 1.09 0.56
C ALA A 48 -1.69 -0.17 -0.30
N PHE A 49 -2.22 -1.32 0.13
CA PHE A 49 -2.18 -2.55 -0.66
C PHE A 49 -3.04 -2.46 -1.92
N GLU A 50 -4.22 -1.87 -1.82
CA GLU A 50 -5.10 -1.65 -2.97
C GLU A 50 -4.42 -0.74 -4.01
N GLU A 51 -3.89 0.40 -3.57
CA GLU A 51 -3.16 1.33 -4.43
C GLU A 51 -1.91 0.69 -5.07
N ALA A 52 -1.15 -0.09 -4.31
CA ALA A 52 -0.01 -0.82 -4.85
C ALA A 52 -0.42 -1.87 -5.89
N ALA A 53 -1.54 -2.57 -5.67
CA ALA A 53 -2.09 -3.52 -6.63
C ALA A 53 -2.55 -2.81 -7.92
N GLN A 54 -3.21 -1.64 -7.80
CA GLN A 54 -3.60 -0.82 -8.93
C GLN A 54 -2.39 -0.29 -9.70
N GLN A 55 -1.35 0.21 -9.02
CA GLN A 55 -0.10 0.63 -9.66
C GLN A 55 0.60 -0.52 -10.38
N ALA A 56 0.67 -1.70 -9.77
CA ALA A 56 1.26 -2.88 -10.40
C ALA A 56 0.47 -3.27 -11.66
N ALA A 57 -0.86 -3.22 -11.62
CA ALA A 57 -1.71 -3.45 -12.78
C ALA A 57 -1.47 -2.40 -13.90
N ALA A 58 -1.38 -1.12 -13.54
CA ALA A 58 -1.10 -0.03 -14.47
C ALA A 58 0.29 -0.11 -15.11
N ARG A 59 1.32 -0.53 -14.36
CA ARG A 59 2.66 -0.78 -14.90
C ARG A 59 2.64 -1.92 -15.92
N ARG A 60 1.87 -2.97 -15.65
CA ARG A 60 1.74 -4.14 -16.52
C ARG A 60 1.02 -3.82 -17.84
N THR A 61 0.01 -2.94 -17.82
CA THR A 61 -0.65 -2.47 -19.06
C THR A 61 0.22 -1.52 -19.88
N LYS A 62 1.02 -0.67 -19.22
CA LYS A 62 2.01 0.18 -19.91
C LYS A 62 3.10 -0.65 -20.59
N ALA A 63 3.60 -1.71 -19.94
CA ALA A 63 4.58 -2.61 -20.53
C ALA A 63 4.04 -3.36 -21.76
N HIS A 64 2.76 -3.70 -21.80
CA HIS A 64 2.14 -4.40 -22.93
C HIS A 64 1.87 -3.47 -24.14
N ARG A 65 1.73 -2.15 -23.94
CA ARG A 65 1.52 -1.19 -25.04
C ARG A 65 2.79 -0.72 -25.74
N ALA A 66 3.97 -1.04 -25.19
CA ALA A 66 5.27 -0.62 -25.72
C ALA A 66 5.97 -1.73 -26.53
N GLY A 67 5.27 -2.82 -26.85
CA GLY A 67 5.75 -3.92 -27.69
C GLY A 67 4.95 -4.04 -28.97
#